data_AF-A0AA88SLX6-F1
#
_entry.id   AF-A0AA88SLX6-F1
#
_cell.length_a   1.000
_cell.length_b   1.000
_cell.length_c   1.000
_cell.angle_alpha   90.00
_cell.angle_beta   90.00
_cell.angle_gamma   90.00
#
_symmetry.space_group_name_H-M   'P 1'
#
loop_
_entity.id
_entity.type
_entity.pdbx_description
1 polymer ?
#
loop_
_entity_poly.entity_id
_entity_poly.type
_entity_poly.pdbx_seq_one_letter_code
_entity_poly.pdbx_strand_id
1 'polypeptide(L)'
;MSEPRYREWILDTIDSLRSRKARPDLERICRMVRRRHGAEAEHTRLQLETLIQQHAVLKVNYKGSVSYRNAAKVQRGRRRSEQAAGSLALEAVLQPAAICPSAQRSALTQEEEPRAGENALTPDQLLSNCTSLSHQDEAVGSVHQTSWRRVRKTAMNEGMKKGGLFKAEEMMVQDLLQWSVADVVSYFTSVGFPEQAVAFRMQEIDGKSLLLMQRSDVLTGLSIRLGPALKIYEHHVKVLQRSHFQEHSSIFS
;
A
#
# COMPACT_ATOMS: atom_id res chain seq x y z
N MET A 1 -7.70 29.76 28.32
CA MET A 1 -7.26 29.77 26.91
C MET A 1 -8.51 29.78 26.04
N SER A 2 -8.60 30.67 25.06
CA SER A 2 -9.83 30.92 24.28
C SER A 2 -10.13 29.82 23.25
N GLU A 3 -11.38 29.37 23.21
CA GLU A 3 -11.98 28.39 22.29
C GLU A 3 -11.57 28.52 20.79
N PRO A 4 -11.53 29.72 20.16
CA PRO A 4 -11.19 29.85 18.73
C PRO A 4 -9.77 29.37 18.36
N ARG A 5 -8.80 29.45 19.27
CA ARG A 5 -7.42 29.00 18.99
C ARG A 5 -7.34 27.47 18.87
N TYR A 6 -8.11 26.75 19.69
CA TYR A 6 -8.13 25.28 19.65
C TYR A 6 -8.71 24.75 18.35
N ARG A 7 -9.72 25.43 17.81
CA ARG A 7 -10.31 25.11 16.51
C ARG A 7 -9.26 25.06 15.40
N GLU A 8 -8.46 26.10 15.28
CA GLU A 8 -7.41 26.19 14.26
C GLU A 8 -6.34 25.11 14.46
N TRP A 9 -5.83 24.95 15.70
CA TRP A 9 -4.81 23.96 16.01
C TRP A 9 -5.24 22.52 15.69
N ILE A 10 -6.50 22.18 15.99
CA ILE A 10 -7.06 20.85 15.71
C ILE A 10 -7.22 20.63 14.20
N LEU A 11 -7.79 21.59 13.47
CA LEU A 11 -8.00 21.48 12.02
C LEU A 11 -6.67 21.37 11.26
N ASP A 12 -5.68 22.19 11.62
CA ASP A 12 -4.33 22.15 11.04
C ASP A 12 -3.62 20.82 11.35
N THR A 13 -3.83 20.29 12.56
CA THR A 13 -3.28 18.99 12.95
C THR A 13 -3.91 17.85 12.13
N ILE A 14 -5.23 17.86 11.96
CA ILE A 14 -5.94 16.86 11.12
C ILE A 14 -5.42 16.91 9.68
N ASP A 15 -5.29 18.12 9.11
CA ASP A 15 -4.81 18.30 7.74
C ASP A 15 -3.33 17.90 7.59
N SER A 16 -2.50 18.19 8.59
CA SER A 16 -1.10 17.75 8.64
C SER A 16 -0.96 16.23 8.77
N LEU A 17 -1.86 15.53 9.48
CA LEU A 17 -1.86 14.07 9.54
C LEU A 17 -2.26 13.47 8.19
N ARG A 18 -3.31 14.04 7.57
CA ARG A 18 -3.79 13.63 6.25
C ARG A 18 -2.73 13.78 5.17
N SER A 19 -2.00 14.90 5.13
CA SER A 19 -0.94 15.13 4.13
C SER A 19 0.23 14.15 4.28
N ARG A 20 0.53 13.73 5.51
CA ARG A 20 1.55 12.72 5.83
C ARG A 20 1.06 11.28 5.70
N LYS A 21 -0.15 11.07 5.17
CA LYS A 21 -0.81 9.75 5.06
C LYS A 21 -0.93 9.03 6.41
N ALA A 22 -0.96 9.78 7.51
CA ALA A 22 -1.19 9.28 8.84
C ALA A 22 -2.67 9.38 9.20
N ARG A 23 -3.16 8.42 9.99
CA ARG A 23 -4.52 8.44 10.55
C ARG A 23 -4.70 9.63 11.50
N PRO A 24 -5.71 10.49 11.28
CA PRO A 24 -6.14 11.48 12.26
C PRO A 24 -7.08 10.80 13.27
N ASP A 25 -6.50 10.19 14.30
CA ASP A 25 -7.22 9.64 15.46
C ASP A 25 -7.02 10.53 16.70
N LEU A 26 -7.80 10.27 17.76
CA LEU A 26 -7.80 11.11 18.96
C LEU A 26 -6.41 11.20 19.58
N GLU A 27 -5.73 10.06 19.71
CA GLU A 27 -4.42 9.95 20.35
C GLU A 27 -3.35 10.73 19.58
N ARG A 28 -3.31 10.63 18.25
CA ARG A 28 -2.36 11.37 17.42
C ARG A 28 -2.65 12.87 17.39
N ILE A 29 -3.93 13.26 17.40
CA ILE A 29 -4.33 14.66 17.47
C ILE A 29 -3.86 15.25 18.81
N CYS A 30 -4.25 14.67 19.94
CA CYS A 30 -3.87 15.15 21.26
C CYS A 30 -2.35 15.22 21.44
N ARG A 31 -1.62 14.16 21.04
CA ARG A 31 -0.15 14.13 21.10
C ARG A 31 0.48 15.26 20.29
N MET A 32 -0.02 15.53 19.08
CA MET A 32 0.58 16.52 18.20
C MET A 32 0.24 17.96 18.62
N VAL A 33 -1.00 18.21 19.05
CA VAL A 33 -1.41 19.52 19.58
C VAL A 33 -0.61 19.83 20.85
N ARG A 34 -0.44 18.87 21.76
CA ARG A 34 0.43 19.01 22.94
C ARG A 34 1.86 19.37 22.55
N ARG A 35 2.44 18.66 21.56
CA ARG A 35 3.82 18.90 21.12
C ARG A 35 4.02 20.28 20.49
N ARG A 36 3.03 20.80 19.76
CA ARG A 36 3.14 22.08 19.03
C ARG A 36 2.74 23.29 19.86
N HIS A 37 1.72 23.15 20.69
CA HIS A 37 1.05 24.27 21.36
C HIS A 37 1.01 24.12 22.88
N GLY A 38 1.58 23.05 23.44
CA GLY A 38 1.60 22.81 24.90
C GLY A 38 0.22 22.47 25.49
N ALA A 39 -0.78 22.18 24.65
CA ALA A 39 -2.13 21.95 25.12
C ALA A 39 -2.29 20.61 25.86
N GLU A 40 -3.19 20.60 26.85
CA GLU A 40 -3.57 19.39 27.55
C GLU A 40 -4.42 18.47 26.67
N ALA A 41 -4.27 17.16 26.87
CA ALA A 41 -4.97 16.14 26.08
C ALA A 41 -6.48 16.18 26.32
N GLU A 42 -6.92 16.31 27.57
CA GLU A 42 -8.34 16.38 27.94
C GLU A 42 -9.01 17.62 27.35
N HIS A 43 -8.37 18.78 27.44
CA HIS A 43 -8.92 19.99 26.85
C HIS A 43 -9.00 19.90 25.32
N THR A 44 -7.98 19.35 24.67
CA THR A 44 -7.99 19.11 23.21
C THR A 44 -9.11 18.15 22.80
N ARG A 45 -9.37 17.12 23.61
CA ARG A 45 -10.46 16.16 23.40
C ARG A 45 -11.83 16.84 23.49
N LEU A 46 -12.07 17.60 24.56
CA LEU A 46 -13.34 18.32 24.73
C LEU A 46 -13.60 19.28 23.57
N GLN A 47 -12.58 20.05 23.19
CA GLN A 47 -12.67 20.95 22.04
C GLN A 47 -12.92 20.19 20.72
N LEU A 48 -12.29 19.04 20.52
CA LEU A 48 -12.57 18.18 19.36
C LEU A 48 -14.02 17.68 19.36
N GLU A 49 -14.58 17.33 20.52
CA GLU A 49 -15.99 16.94 20.67
C GLU A 49 -16.93 18.12 20.34
N THR A 50 -16.65 19.33 20.82
CA THR A 50 -17.39 20.55 20.45
C THR A 50 -17.34 20.81 18.94
N LEU A 51 -16.19 20.64 18.29
CA LEU A 51 -16.06 20.81 16.84
C LEU A 51 -16.86 19.77 16.03
N ILE A 52 -17.09 18.58 16.60
CA ILE A 52 -17.95 17.56 15.97
C ILE A 52 -19.41 17.97 16.09
N GLN A 53 -19.84 18.47 17.24
CA GLN A 53 -21.19 19.01 17.45
C GLN A 53 -21.49 20.19 16.52
N GLN A 54 -20.50 21.06 16.31
CA GLN A 54 -20.59 22.19 15.36
C GLN A 54 -20.45 21.77 13.89
N HIS A 55 -20.34 20.47 13.58
CA HIS A 55 -20.11 19.93 12.24
C HIS A 55 -18.87 20.49 11.51
N ALA A 56 -17.90 21.04 12.25
CA ALA A 56 -16.62 21.48 11.70
C ALA A 56 -15.66 20.30 11.46
N VAL A 57 -15.77 19.25 12.27
CA VAL A 57 -15.03 18.01 12.14
C VAL A 57 -15.99 16.83 12.04
N LEU A 58 -15.75 15.94 11.08
CA LEU A 58 -16.52 14.71 10.91
C LEU A 58 -15.77 13.53 11.56
N LYS A 59 -16.44 12.84 12.48
CA LYS A 59 -15.99 11.55 13.02
C LYS A 59 -16.50 10.44 12.12
N VAL A 60 -15.60 9.67 11.51
CA VAL A 60 -15.95 8.55 10.62
C VAL A 60 -15.30 7.26 11.10
N ASN A 61 -15.94 6.11 10.83
CA ASN A 61 -15.31 4.81 10.97
C ASN A 61 -14.78 4.38 9.60
N TYR A 62 -13.49 4.11 9.49
CA TYR A 62 -12.84 3.75 8.23
C TYR A 62 -11.90 2.58 8.49
N LYS A 63 -11.94 1.50 7.68
CA LYS A 63 -11.01 0.37 7.84
C LYS A 63 -10.88 -0.09 9.32
N GLY A 64 -12.03 -0.27 9.98
CA GLY A 64 -12.11 -0.75 11.37
C GLY A 64 -11.65 0.20 12.47
N SER A 65 -11.44 1.50 12.22
CA SER A 65 -11.17 2.45 13.32
C SER A 65 -11.65 3.86 13.06
N VAL A 66 -11.77 4.64 14.14
CA VAL A 66 -12.19 6.04 14.09
C VAL A 66 -11.15 6.89 13.36
N SER A 67 -11.63 7.87 12.59
CA SER A 67 -10.82 8.91 11.96
C SER A 67 -11.60 10.22 11.94
N TYR A 68 -10.91 11.33 12.20
CA TYR A 68 -11.47 12.68 12.16
C TYR A 68 -11.12 13.36 10.84
N ARG A 69 -12.05 14.13 10.28
CA ARG A 69 -11.90 14.82 9.00
C ARG A 69 -12.36 16.27 9.08
N ASN A 70 -11.62 17.17 8.45
CA ASN A 70 -12.02 18.57 8.30
C ASN A 70 -13.23 18.66 7.35
N ALA A 71 -14.39 19.08 7.85
CA ALA A 71 -15.65 19.09 7.10
C ALA A 71 -15.60 20.03 5.88
N ALA A 72 -14.94 21.19 6.01
CA ALA A 72 -14.83 22.18 4.96
C ALA A 72 -14.09 21.66 3.71
N LYS A 73 -13.12 20.75 3.90
CA LYS A 73 -12.37 20.13 2.79
C LYS A 73 -13.10 18.95 2.17
N VAL A 74 -13.93 18.24 2.94
CA VAL A 74 -14.73 17.11 2.42
C VAL A 74 -15.78 17.61 1.42
N GLN A 75 -16.46 18.71 1.71
CA GLN A 75 -17.48 19.27 0.82
C GLN A 75 -16.91 19.75 -0.52
N ARG A 76 -15.69 20.32 -0.53
CA ARG A 76 -15.01 20.75 -1.76
C ARG A 76 -14.64 19.58 -2.69
N GLY A 77 -14.29 18.42 -2.13
CA GLY A 77 -14.03 17.22 -2.92
C GLY A 77 -15.27 16.73 -3.68
N ARG A 78 -16.46 16.85 -3.05
CA ARG A 78 -17.73 16.47 -3.66
C ARG A 78 -18.17 17.42 -4.77
N ARG A 79 -18.02 18.74 -4.58
CA ARG A 79 -18.30 19.70 -5.66
C ARG A 79 -17.39 19.54 -6.87
N ARG A 80 -16.14 19.12 -6.68
CA ARG A 80 -15.22 18.87 -7.80
C ARG A 80 -15.57 17.59 -8.59
N SER A 81 -16.19 16.60 -7.96
CA SER A 81 -16.75 15.43 -8.68
C SER A 81 -18.07 15.75 -9.35
N GLU A 82 -18.91 16.62 -8.77
CA GLU A 82 -20.17 17.09 -9.38
C GLU A 82 -19.91 18.07 -10.55
N GLN A 83 -18.90 18.94 -10.47
CA GLN A 83 -18.51 19.86 -11.56
C GLN A 83 -17.84 19.16 -12.76
N ALA A 84 -17.38 17.91 -12.62
CA ALA A 84 -16.94 17.09 -13.75
C ALA A 84 -18.12 16.41 -14.48
N ALA A 85 -19.32 16.42 -13.90
CA ALA A 85 -20.51 15.71 -14.39
C ALA A 85 -21.71 16.63 -14.70
N GLY A 86 -21.61 17.94 -14.45
CA GLY A 86 -22.74 18.86 -14.52
C GLY A 86 -22.44 20.13 -15.31
N SER A 87 -22.51 20.04 -16.65
CA SER A 87 -22.76 21.19 -17.51
C SER A 87 -23.96 20.90 -18.41
N LEU A 88 -25.12 20.64 -17.82
CA LEU A 88 -26.42 20.84 -18.47
C LEU A 88 -27.50 21.18 -17.43
N ALA A 89 -28.18 22.30 -17.71
CA ALA A 89 -29.52 22.73 -17.31
C ALA A 89 -29.77 23.38 -15.92
N LEU A 90 -30.37 24.57 -16.03
CA LEU A 90 -30.94 25.46 -15.02
C LEU A 90 -32.37 25.06 -14.64
N GLU A 91 -32.74 25.46 -13.41
CA GLU A 91 -34.09 25.90 -12.93
C GLU A 91 -35.31 24.96 -13.02
N ALA A 92 -35.84 24.59 -11.83
CA ALA A 92 -37.28 24.56 -11.52
C ALA A 92 -37.55 24.24 -10.02
N VAL A 93 -37.73 25.29 -9.22
CA VAL A 93 -38.87 25.62 -8.33
C VAL A 93 -39.82 24.49 -7.79
N LEU A 94 -39.94 24.44 -6.45
CA LEU A 94 -41.06 24.07 -5.52
C LEU A 94 -41.62 22.62 -5.37
N GLN A 95 -41.25 21.96 -4.23
CA GLN A 95 -42.01 21.19 -3.18
C GLN A 95 -43.14 20.16 -3.52
N PRO A 96 -43.67 19.31 -2.57
CA PRO A 96 -43.08 18.50 -1.47
C PRO A 96 -43.63 17.04 -1.35
N ALA A 97 -43.05 16.25 -0.42
CA ALA A 97 -43.58 15.10 0.36
C ALA A 97 -44.08 13.77 -0.29
N ALA A 98 -43.48 12.65 0.15
CA ALA A 98 -44.10 11.32 0.38
C ALA A 98 -43.08 10.48 1.20
N ILE A 99 -43.22 10.25 2.50
CA ILE A 99 -43.99 9.16 3.17
C ILE A 99 -44.06 7.89 2.33
N CYS A 100 -43.39 6.82 2.79
CA CYS A 100 -43.91 5.43 2.90
C CYS A 100 -42.79 4.43 3.31
N PRO A 101 -43.14 3.23 3.82
CA PRO A 101 -42.73 2.83 5.16
C PRO A 101 -41.81 1.60 5.22
N SER A 102 -41.42 1.30 6.46
CA SER A 102 -40.87 0.06 6.99
C SER A 102 -41.27 -1.24 6.28
N ALA A 103 -40.28 -2.11 6.03
CA ALA A 103 -40.47 -3.55 5.95
C ALA A 103 -39.37 -4.26 6.74
N GLN A 104 -39.79 -4.90 7.83
CA GLN A 104 -39.03 -5.85 8.63
C GLN A 104 -38.65 -7.07 7.78
N ARG A 105 -37.43 -7.60 8.00
CA ARG A 105 -37.24 -9.06 7.97
C ARG A 105 -36.11 -9.47 8.91
N SER A 106 -36.50 -10.24 9.92
CA SER A 106 -35.63 -11.03 10.78
C SER A 106 -34.91 -12.09 9.98
N ALA A 107 -33.65 -12.34 10.30
CA ALA A 107 -33.03 -13.65 10.15
C ALA A 107 -31.97 -13.82 11.25
N LEU A 108 -32.38 -14.61 12.24
CA LEU A 108 -31.57 -15.31 13.22
C LEU A 108 -30.57 -16.20 12.47
N THR A 109 -29.29 -16.20 12.84
CA THR A 109 -28.48 -17.41 12.93
C THR A 109 -27.22 -17.09 13.73
N GLN A 110 -26.98 -17.96 14.71
CA GLN A 110 -25.85 -18.01 15.61
C GLN A 110 -24.54 -18.12 14.82
N GLU A 111 -23.43 -17.66 15.39
CA GLU A 111 -22.17 -18.39 15.35
C GLU A 111 -21.31 -17.93 16.55
N GLU A 112 -20.61 -18.92 17.09
CA GLU A 112 -19.95 -19.00 18.38
C GLU A 112 -18.71 -18.12 18.58
N GLU A 113 -18.44 -17.83 19.86
CA GLU A 113 -17.15 -17.45 20.45
C GLU A 113 -16.17 -18.64 20.45
N PRO A 114 -14.85 -18.41 20.41
CA PRO A 114 -14.15 -18.70 21.66
C PRO A 114 -12.96 -17.76 21.98
N ARG A 115 -12.90 -17.40 23.27
CA ARG A 115 -11.72 -16.90 23.99
C ARG A 115 -10.75 -18.03 24.37
N ALA A 116 -9.47 -17.69 24.17
CA ALA A 116 -8.31 -17.82 25.07
C ALA A 116 -7.98 -19.16 25.79
N GLY A 117 -6.71 -19.55 25.60
CA GLY A 117 -5.89 -20.37 26.50
C GLY A 117 -4.48 -20.44 25.89
N GLU A 118 -3.57 -19.54 26.27
CA GLU A 118 -2.46 -19.79 27.22
C GLU A 118 -1.50 -20.91 26.79
N ASN A 119 -0.25 -20.53 26.48
CA ASN A 119 0.97 -21.08 27.10
C ASN A 119 2.21 -20.40 26.49
N ALA A 120 2.84 -19.56 27.31
CA ALA A 120 4.20 -19.10 27.12
C ALA A 120 5.17 -20.24 27.47
N LEU A 121 6.26 -20.39 26.72
CA LEU A 121 7.55 -20.89 27.19
C LEU A 121 8.63 -20.50 26.15
N THR A 122 9.59 -19.69 26.59
CA THR A 122 10.97 -19.58 26.08
C THR A 122 11.87 -20.26 27.15
N PRO A 123 13.22 -20.40 27.06
CA PRO A 123 14.20 -19.97 26.05
C PRO A 123 15.34 -21.01 25.77
N ASP A 124 16.38 -20.56 25.05
CA ASP A 124 17.77 -21.08 25.01
C ASP A 124 18.04 -22.40 24.26
N GLN A 125 19.18 -22.66 23.61
CA GLN A 125 20.30 -21.92 23.02
C GLN A 125 21.25 -23.00 22.42
N LEU A 126 22.25 -22.56 21.64
CA LEU A 126 23.51 -23.27 21.26
C LEU A 126 23.48 -24.21 20.03
N LEU A 127 24.08 -23.74 18.92
CA LEU A 127 25.48 -24.03 18.52
C LEU A 127 25.77 -23.17 17.26
N SER A 128 26.67 -22.18 17.31
CA SER A 128 28.13 -22.28 17.19
C SER A 128 28.63 -22.62 15.77
N ASN A 129 29.26 -21.60 15.17
CA ASN A 129 30.41 -21.58 14.26
C ASN A 129 30.57 -22.67 13.18
N CYS A 130 30.65 -22.22 11.92
CA CYS A 130 31.67 -22.71 10.98
C CYS A 130 32.27 -21.54 10.21
N THR A 131 33.53 -21.28 10.53
CA THR A 131 34.45 -20.36 9.87
C THR A 131 35.02 -21.02 8.61
N SER A 132 35.20 -20.21 7.57
CA SER A 132 36.12 -20.35 6.41
C SER A 132 36.30 -21.71 5.74
N LEU A 133 35.95 -21.79 4.46
CA LEU A 133 36.80 -22.44 3.45
C LEU A 133 36.73 -21.68 2.12
N SER A 134 37.91 -21.32 1.64
CA SER A 134 38.20 -20.57 0.43
C SER A 134 38.15 -21.42 -0.84
N HIS A 135 37.80 -20.76 -1.95
CA HIS A 135 38.16 -21.01 -3.36
C HIS A 135 37.86 -22.40 -3.97
N GLN A 136 37.03 -22.37 -5.01
CA GLN A 136 37.48 -22.72 -6.36
C GLN A 136 36.52 -22.14 -7.42
N ASP A 137 37.09 -21.29 -8.27
CA ASP A 137 36.58 -20.95 -9.59
C ASP A 137 36.50 -22.24 -10.43
N GLU A 138 35.38 -22.45 -11.10
CA GLU A 138 35.35 -23.19 -12.37
C GLU A 138 34.39 -22.46 -13.31
N ALA A 139 34.97 -21.91 -14.36
CA ALA A 139 34.31 -21.18 -15.42
C ALA A 139 33.72 -22.16 -16.44
N VAL A 140 32.42 -22.04 -16.71
CA VAL A 140 31.82 -22.58 -17.94
C VAL A 140 30.95 -21.48 -18.58
N GLY A 141 31.33 -21.11 -19.81
CA GLY A 141 30.72 -20.05 -20.63
C GLY A 141 29.22 -20.25 -20.88
N SER A 142 28.41 -19.19 -20.85
CA SER A 142 28.25 -18.16 -21.88
C SER A 142 27.49 -18.63 -23.13
N VAL A 143 26.16 -18.62 -23.03
CA VAL A 143 25.22 -18.08 -24.04
C VAL A 143 24.04 -17.51 -23.23
N HIS A 144 23.38 -16.44 -23.69
CA HIS A 144 22.34 -15.64 -23.00
C HIS A 144 22.82 -14.39 -22.24
N GLN A 145 23.87 -13.71 -22.74
CA GLN A 145 24.10 -12.31 -22.37
C GLN A 145 22.93 -11.41 -22.82
N THR A 146 21.95 -11.27 -21.92
CA THR A 146 21.09 -10.13 -21.62
C THR A 146 20.45 -9.38 -22.79
N SER A 147 19.33 -9.91 -23.29
CA SER A 147 18.40 -9.20 -24.17
C SER A 147 17.87 -7.90 -23.52
N TRP A 148 17.50 -7.93 -22.23
CA TRP A 148 16.88 -6.79 -21.56
C TRP A 148 17.85 -5.65 -21.17
N ARG A 149 19.16 -5.92 -20.99
CA ARG A 149 20.17 -4.86 -20.80
C ARG A 149 20.34 -4.00 -22.06
N ARG A 150 20.16 -4.60 -23.25
CA ARG A 150 20.21 -3.89 -24.54
C ARG A 150 19.00 -2.98 -24.72
N VAL A 151 17.79 -3.45 -24.38
CA VAL A 151 16.53 -2.68 -24.43
C VAL A 151 16.58 -1.42 -23.55
N ARG A 152 17.22 -1.48 -22.38
CA ARG A 152 17.37 -0.30 -21.50
C ARG A 152 18.47 0.67 -21.96
N LYS A 153 19.53 0.19 -22.61
CA LYS A 153 20.63 1.05 -23.10
C LYS A 153 20.22 1.86 -24.33
N THR A 154 19.37 1.32 -25.20
CA THR A 154 18.78 2.06 -26.33
C THR A 154 17.75 3.11 -25.88
N ALA A 155 16.99 2.83 -24.82
CA ALA A 155 15.99 3.76 -24.27
C ALA A 155 16.56 5.01 -23.57
N MET A 156 17.86 5.03 -23.23
CA MET A 156 18.51 6.18 -22.60
C MET A 156 19.23 7.11 -23.59
N ASN A 157 19.35 6.73 -24.87
CA ASN A 157 20.00 7.54 -25.90
C ASN A 157 19.00 8.25 -26.85
N GLU A 158 17.76 7.76 -26.95
CA GLU A 158 16.72 8.34 -27.81
C GLU A 158 15.71 9.12 -26.95
N GLY A 159 15.71 10.45 -27.11
CA GLY A 159 14.66 11.30 -26.56
C GLY A 159 13.29 10.99 -27.19
N MET A 160 12.23 11.22 -26.40
CA MET A 160 10.82 11.36 -26.82
C MET A 160 9.98 10.08 -27.09
N LYS A 161 9.01 9.82 -26.19
CA LYS A 161 7.54 9.72 -26.43
C LYS A 161 6.90 8.71 -25.45
N LYS A 162 5.85 9.15 -24.74
CA LYS A 162 5.11 8.43 -23.68
C LYS A 162 4.34 7.16 -24.12
N GLY A 163 4.67 6.57 -25.27
CA GLY A 163 4.02 5.36 -25.81
C GLY A 163 4.86 4.09 -25.78
N GLY A 164 6.16 4.15 -25.42
CA GLY A 164 7.08 3.01 -25.52
C GLY A 164 7.16 2.09 -24.29
N LEU A 165 6.45 2.41 -23.20
CA LEU A 165 6.55 1.65 -21.95
C LEU A 165 5.91 0.26 -22.04
N PHE A 166 4.81 0.14 -22.79
CA PHE A 166 4.03 -1.10 -22.88
C PHE A 166 4.69 -2.18 -23.75
N LYS A 167 5.48 -1.81 -24.76
CA LYS A 167 6.11 -2.77 -25.70
C LYS A 167 7.38 -3.43 -25.15
N ALA A 168 8.03 -2.82 -24.17
CA ALA A 168 9.16 -3.43 -23.44
C ALA A 168 8.69 -4.38 -22.33
N GLU A 169 7.46 -4.23 -21.84
CA GLU A 169 6.83 -5.12 -20.85
C GLU A 169 6.41 -6.47 -21.47
N GLU A 170 5.79 -6.48 -22.66
CA GLU A 170 5.40 -7.72 -23.36
C GLU A 170 6.59 -8.64 -23.65
N MET A 171 7.71 -8.10 -24.15
CA MET A 171 8.88 -8.92 -24.51
C MET A 171 9.65 -9.47 -23.29
N MET A 172 9.39 -8.98 -22.07
CA MET A 172 9.98 -9.50 -20.84
C MET A 172 9.23 -10.75 -20.33
N VAL A 173 7.96 -10.91 -20.67
CA VAL A 173 7.07 -11.90 -20.05
C VAL A 173 7.40 -13.33 -20.45
N GLN A 174 7.67 -13.58 -21.75
CA GLN A 174 8.03 -14.92 -22.23
C GLN A 174 9.39 -15.41 -21.71
N ASP A 175 10.25 -14.47 -21.28
CA ASP A 175 11.56 -14.75 -20.71
C ASP A 175 11.47 -15.16 -19.22
N LEU A 176 10.41 -14.76 -18.51
CA LEU A 176 10.30 -15.00 -17.06
C LEU A 176 10.26 -16.48 -16.68
N LEU A 177 9.66 -17.35 -17.50
CA LEU A 177 9.66 -18.79 -17.24
C LEU A 177 11.06 -19.42 -17.36
N GLN A 178 11.99 -18.73 -18.03
CA GLN A 178 13.36 -19.15 -18.25
C GLN A 178 14.35 -18.42 -17.32
N TRP A 179 13.87 -17.46 -16.52
CA TRP A 179 14.73 -16.74 -15.59
C TRP A 179 15.32 -17.70 -14.55
N SER A 180 16.65 -17.72 -14.52
CA SER A 180 17.40 -18.37 -13.46
C SER A 180 17.36 -17.52 -12.17
N VAL A 181 17.81 -18.11 -11.07
CA VAL A 181 18.03 -17.37 -9.81
C VAL A 181 18.94 -16.15 -10.04
N ALA A 182 19.96 -16.27 -10.91
CA ALA A 182 20.86 -15.17 -11.22
C ALA A 182 20.15 -14.01 -11.95
N ASP A 183 19.19 -14.32 -12.82
CA ASP A 183 18.38 -13.31 -13.53
C ASP A 183 17.45 -12.57 -12.59
N VAL A 184 16.78 -13.30 -11.68
CA VAL A 184 15.92 -12.72 -10.63
C VAL A 184 16.73 -11.77 -9.74
N VAL A 185 17.91 -12.19 -9.30
CA VAL A 185 18.82 -11.38 -8.49
C VAL A 185 19.29 -10.15 -9.26
N SER A 186 19.69 -10.31 -10.52
CA SER A 186 20.11 -9.22 -11.39
C SER A 186 18.99 -8.20 -11.61
N TYR A 187 17.75 -8.67 -11.80
CA TYR A 187 16.58 -7.82 -11.93
C TYR A 187 16.35 -6.98 -10.68
N PHE A 188 16.22 -7.61 -9.50
CA PHE A 188 15.93 -6.90 -8.25
C PHE A 188 17.08 -5.97 -7.82
N THR A 189 18.32 -6.33 -8.14
CA THR A 189 19.48 -5.44 -7.99
C THR A 189 19.33 -4.20 -8.88
N SER A 190 19.00 -4.39 -10.16
CA SER A 190 18.90 -3.28 -11.13
C SER A 190 17.74 -2.32 -10.88
N VAL A 191 16.65 -2.78 -10.26
CA VAL A 191 15.48 -1.94 -9.94
C VAL A 191 15.59 -1.27 -8.57
N GLY A 192 16.72 -1.45 -7.86
CA GLY A 192 17.05 -0.69 -6.64
C GLY A 192 16.89 -1.45 -5.32
N PHE A 193 16.88 -2.79 -5.35
CA PHE A 193 16.81 -3.64 -4.15
C PHE A 193 18.01 -4.60 -4.04
N PRO A 194 19.27 -4.11 -4.07
CA PRO A 194 20.45 -4.98 -4.04
C PRO A 194 20.56 -5.79 -2.73
N GLU A 195 20.23 -5.17 -1.60
CA GLU A 195 20.26 -5.83 -0.28
C GLU A 195 19.23 -6.97 -0.20
N GLN A 196 18.05 -6.77 -0.77
CA GLN A 196 16.98 -7.76 -0.74
C GLN A 196 17.15 -8.85 -1.80
N ALA A 197 17.81 -8.53 -2.92
CA ALA A 197 18.14 -9.51 -3.96
C ALA A 197 18.96 -10.69 -3.40
N VAL A 198 19.75 -10.48 -2.33
CA VAL A 198 20.45 -11.56 -1.63
C VAL A 198 19.49 -12.59 -1.05
N ALA A 199 18.34 -12.18 -0.51
CA ALA A 199 17.34 -13.09 0.03
C ALA A 199 16.71 -13.96 -1.06
N PHE A 200 16.45 -13.40 -2.25
CA PHE A 200 15.99 -14.17 -3.42
C PHE A 200 17.02 -15.22 -3.84
N ARG A 201 18.32 -14.89 -3.79
CA ARG A 201 19.39 -15.86 -4.06
C ARG A 201 19.44 -16.97 -3.02
N MET A 202 19.39 -16.63 -1.73
CA MET A 202 19.50 -17.60 -0.63
C MET A 202 18.33 -18.58 -0.59
N GLN A 203 17.15 -18.13 -0.98
CA GLN A 203 15.94 -18.95 -1.04
C GLN A 203 15.76 -19.60 -2.43
N GLU A 204 16.78 -19.52 -3.29
CA GLU A 204 16.81 -20.12 -4.63
C GLU A 204 15.59 -19.77 -5.50
N ILE A 205 15.14 -18.52 -5.40
CA ILE A 205 13.95 -18.05 -6.12
C ILE A 205 14.31 -17.83 -7.60
N ASP A 206 13.88 -18.76 -8.44
CA ASP A 206 13.90 -18.68 -9.90
C ASP A 206 12.65 -17.99 -10.45
N GLY A 207 12.58 -17.78 -11.77
CA GLY A 207 11.46 -17.10 -12.42
C GLY A 207 10.11 -17.80 -12.23
N LYS A 208 10.10 -19.14 -12.27
CA LYS A 208 8.89 -19.94 -12.03
C LYS A 208 8.38 -19.78 -10.61
N SER A 209 9.27 -19.86 -9.63
CA SER A 209 8.95 -19.66 -8.22
C SER A 209 8.43 -18.24 -8.00
N LEU A 210 9.07 -17.23 -8.61
CA LEU A 210 8.65 -15.83 -8.52
C LEU A 210 7.21 -15.61 -9.03
N LEU A 211 6.81 -16.31 -10.11
CA LEU A 211 5.46 -16.24 -10.65
C LEU A 211 4.42 -16.90 -9.73
N LEU A 212 4.82 -17.86 -8.89
CA LEU A 212 3.96 -18.56 -7.94
C LEU A 212 3.94 -17.94 -6.54
N MET A 213 4.89 -17.05 -6.23
CA MET A 213 4.99 -16.42 -4.91
C MET A 213 3.71 -15.71 -4.52
N GLN A 214 3.25 -16.02 -3.31
CA GLN A 214 2.14 -15.34 -2.67
C GLN A 214 2.62 -14.11 -1.89
N ARG A 215 1.66 -13.29 -1.46
CA ARG A 215 1.94 -12.11 -0.65
C ARG A 215 2.69 -12.45 0.65
N SER A 216 2.31 -13.53 1.32
CA SER A 216 2.95 -14.00 2.56
C SER A 216 4.43 -14.32 2.35
N ASP A 217 4.77 -14.93 1.22
CA ASP A 217 6.11 -15.44 0.95
C ASP A 217 7.10 -14.27 0.87
N VAL A 218 6.70 -13.16 0.26
CA VAL A 218 7.52 -11.94 0.19
C VAL A 218 7.52 -11.18 1.52
N LEU A 219 6.37 -11.03 2.18
CA LEU A 219 6.26 -10.18 3.37
C LEU A 219 6.84 -10.81 4.63
N THR A 220 6.79 -12.14 4.74
CA THR A 220 7.24 -12.87 5.94
C THR A 220 8.21 -13.99 5.61
N GLY A 221 8.10 -14.65 4.45
CA GLY A 221 8.95 -15.81 4.09
C GLY A 221 10.42 -15.45 3.81
N LEU A 222 10.68 -14.34 3.09
CA LEU A 222 12.04 -13.95 2.71
C LEU A 222 12.86 -13.24 3.81
N SER A 223 12.32 -13.07 5.02
CA SER A 223 12.97 -12.34 6.13
C SER A 223 13.42 -10.91 5.75
N ILE A 224 12.71 -10.27 4.82
CA ILE A 224 12.95 -8.88 4.40
C ILE A 224 12.15 -7.93 5.32
N ARG A 225 12.71 -6.75 5.63
CA ARG A 225 11.98 -5.71 6.37
C ARG A 225 10.66 -5.35 5.65
N LEU A 226 9.58 -5.17 6.40
CA LEU A 226 8.23 -4.99 5.87
C LEU A 226 8.11 -3.89 4.80
N GLY A 227 8.81 -2.77 4.97
CA GLY A 227 8.77 -1.64 4.02
C GLY A 227 9.26 -2.03 2.62
N PRO A 228 10.52 -2.45 2.46
CA PRO A 228 11.04 -2.99 1.20
C PRO A 228 10.20 -4.16 0.66
N ALA A 229 9.79 -5.11 1.51
CA ALA A 229 8.99 -6.26 1.09
C ALA A 229 7.66 -5.86 0.44
N LEU A 230 6.95 -4.87 1.00
CA LEU A 230 5.72 -4.32 0.41
C LEU A 230 5.97 -3.67 -0.95
N LYS A 231 7.07 -2.94 -1.12
CA LYS A 231 7.42 -2.32 -2.40
C LYS A 231 7.71 -3.36 -3.47
N ILE A 232 8.50 -4.37 -3.11
CA ILE A 232 8.86 -5.49 -3.98
C ILE A 232 7.61 -6.23 -4.46
N TYR A 233 6.72 -6.59 -3.54
CA TYR A 233 5.51 -7.32 -3.91
C TYR A 233 4.57 -6.48 -4.80
N GLU A 234 4.23 -5.25 -4.38
CA GLU A 234 3.21 -4.46 -5.08
C GLU A 234 3.67 -3.91 -6.44
N HIS A 235 4.96 -3.56 -6.57
CA HIS A 235 5.47 -2.89 -7.77
C HIS A 235 6.22 -3.80 -8.74
N HIS A 236 6.69 -4.97 -8.28
CA HIS A 236 7.47 -5.86 -9.12
C HIS A 236 6.80 -7.22 -9.26
N VAL A 237 6.71 -8.01 -8.18
CA VAL A 237 6.21 -9.40 -8.24
C VAL A 237 4.80 -9.45 -8.85
N LYS A 238 3.89 -8.61 -8.34
CA LYS A 238 2.52 -8.54 -8.84
C LYS A 238 2.40 -8.08 -10.28
N VAL A 239 3.29 -7.18 -10.72
CA VAL A 239 3.31 -6.68 -12.10
C VAL A 239 3.78 -7.80 -13.03
N LEU A 240 4.91 -8.44 -12.69
CA LEU A 240 5.46 -9.57 -13.41
C LEU A 240 4.47 -10.73 -13.55
N GLN A 241 3.73 -11.06 -12.47
CA GLN A 241 2.69 -12.07 -12.49
C GLN A 241 1.54 -11.71 -13.43
N ARG A 242 1.02 -10.47 -13.36
CA ARG A 242 -0.09 -10.04 -14.23
C ARG A 242 0.27 -10.07 -15.70
N SER A 243 1.47 -9.60 -16.03
CA SER A 243 1.94 -9.56 -17.42
C SER A 243 2.05 -10.99 -17.99
N HIS A 244 2.42 -11.99 -17.17
CA HIS A 244 2.43 -13.41 -17.57
C HIS A 244 1.05 -14.00 -17.87
N PHE A 245 0.03 -13.70 -17.07
CA PHE A 245 -1.30 -14.29 -17.27
C PHE A 245 -2.13 -13.64 -18.39
N GLN A 246 -1.70 -12.50 -18.95
CA GLN A 246 -2.41 -11.83 -20.05
C GLN A 246 -2.11 -12.41 -21.44
N GLU A 247 -1.03 -13.18 -21.62
CA GLU A 247 -0.67 -13.77 -22.93
C GLU A 247 -1.43 -15.07 -23.26
N HIS A 248 -2.04 -15.74 -22.28
CA HIS A 248 -2.82 -16.96 -22.53
C HIS A 248 -4.25 -16.69 -23.02
N SER A 249 -4.76 -15.47 -22.84
CA SER A 249 -6.12 -15.10 -23.28
C SER A 249 -6.21 -14.65 -24.74
N SER A 250 -5.10 -14.25 -25.36
CA SER A 250 -5.09 -13.71 -26.73
C SER A 250 -4.85 -14.76 -27.82
N ILE A 251 -4.58 -16.02 -27.47
CA ILE A 251 -4.39 -17.13 -28.43
C ILE A 251 -5.71 -17.83 -28.81
N PHE A 252 -6.81 -17.51 -28.11
CA PHE A 252 -8.13 -18.12 -28.36
C PHE A 252 -9.21 -17.09 -28.76
N SER A 253 -8.83 -15.96 -29.37
CA SER A 253 -9.78 -15.01 -29.99
C SER A 253 -9.51 -14.86 -31.47
#